data_AF-A0A395MY71-F1
#
_entry.id   AF-A0A395MY71-F1
#
_cell.length_a   1.000
_cell.length_b   1.000
_cell.length_c   1.000
_cell.angle_alpha   90.00
_cell.angle_beta   90.00
_cell.angle_gamma   90.00
#
_symmetry.space_group_name_H-M   'P 1'
#
loop_
_entity.id
_entity.type
_entity.pdbx_description
1 polymer ?
#
loop_
_entity_poly.entity_id
_entity_poly.type
_entity_poly.pdbx_seq_one_letter_code
_entity_poly.pdbx_strand_id
1 'polypeptide(L)'
;MEDQQTPAIPQPPKKVSHPRTSRPKPAAPGNEEASAVLNLGEFQDVDTLTLSEAALVLNALHAKRKNDRRNVNNTEMLNSTLTYLDNFARFTQKENVEAVERLLSAHKNLAKFERAQLGSLCCEGADEAKTLIPSLADKISDQDLQDLLDEISKLQTR
;
A
#
# COMPACT_ATOMS: atom_id res chain seq x y z
N MET A 1 -48.22 37.19 -56.26
CA MET A 1 -46.96 36.43 -56.13
C MET A 1 -46.02 37.31 -55.34
N GLU A 2 -45.87 37.05 -54.06
CA GLU A 2 -44.86 37.69 -53.22
C GLU A 2 -44.57 36.72 -52.07
N ASP A 3 -43.55 35.89 -52.29
CA ASP A 3 -42.81 35.19 -51.23
C ASP A 3 -41.89 36.22 -50.56
N GLN A 4 -41.95 36.38 -49.23
CA GLN A 4 -40.78 36.86 -48.49
C GLN A 4 -40.77 36.48 -47.00
N GLN A 5 -39.98 35.44 -46.74
CA GLN A 5 -38.82 35.43 -45.84
C GLN A 5 -39.05 35.62 -44.32
N THR A 6 -39.16 34.49 -43.62
CA THR A 6 -38.90 34.39 -42.17
C THR A 6 -37.42 34.67 -41.83
N PRO A 7 -37.11 35.43 -40.77
CA PRO A 7 -35.73 35.74 -40.41
C PRO A 7 -35.03 34.53 -39.76
N ALA A 8 -33.78 34.30 -40.17
CA ALA A 8 -32.93 33.24 -39.62
C ALA A 8 -32.43 33.59 -38.21
N ILE A 9 -32.64 32.69 -37.25
CA ILE A 9 -32.11 32.79 -35.89
C ILE A 9 -30.59 32.55 -35.93
N PRO A 10 -29.75 33.40 -35.31
CA PRO A 10 -28.32 33.18 -35.28
C PRO A 10 -27.99 31.95 -34.42
N GLN A 11 -27.27 30.98 -34.99
CA GLN A 11 -26.77 29.84 -34.22
C GLN A 11 -25.60 30.27 -33.32
N PRO A 12 -25.52 29.79 -32.06
CA PRO A 12 -24.42 30.12 -31.17
C PRO A 12 -23.09 29.55 -31.69
N PRO A 13 -21.96 30.23 -31.43
CA PRO A 13 -20.66 29.81 -31.94
C PRO A 13 -20.25 28.44 -31.37
N LYS A 14 -19.76 27.56 -32.25
CA LYS A 14 -19.21 26.25 -31.88
C LYS A 14 -17.97 26.46 -31.01
N LYS A 15 -17.99 25.98 -29.76
CA LYS A 15 -16.84 25.99 -28.85
C LYS A 15 -15.73 25.11 -29.42
N VAL A 16 -14.61 25.71 -29.79
CA VAL A 16 -13.42 24.99 -30.24
C VAL A 16 -12.71 24.44 -29.01
N SER A 17 -12.62 23.11 -28.89
CA SER A 17 -11.85 22.44 -27.83
C SER A 17 -10.40 22.30 -28.29
N HIS A 18 -9.49 23.01 -27.63
CA HIS A 18 -8.06 22.85 -27.87
C HIS A 18 -7.50 21.71 -27.00
N PRO A 19 -6.56 20.91 -27.52
CA PRO A 19 -5.91 19.87 -26.73
C PRO A 19 -5.14 20.52 -25.57
N ARG A 20 -5.39 20.02 -24.35
CA ARG A 20 -4.78 20.55 -23.13
C ARG A 20 -3.27 20.29 -23.16
N THR A 21 -2.49 21.34 -23.38
CA THR A 21 -1.01 21.31 -23.38
C THR A 21 -0.41 21.40 -21.97
N SER A 22 -1.23 21.58 -20.93
CA SER A 22 -0.76 21.66 -19.54
C SER A 22 -0.68 20.28 -18.90
N ARG A 23 0.46 20.01 -18.25
CA ARG A 23 0.56 18.93 -17.26
C ARG A 23 -0.48 19.20 -16.15
N PRO A 24 -1.24 18.19 -15.69
CA PRO A 24 -2.08 18.33 -14.51
C PRO A 24 -1.25 18.77 -13.30
N LYS A 25 -1.79 19.68 -12.48
CA LYS A 25 -1.19 20.03 -11.19
C LYS A 25 -1.11 18.74 -10.34
N PRO A 26 0.01 18.44 -9.67
CA PRO A 26 0.08 17.33 -8.73
C PRO A 26 -1.05 17.42 -7.71
N ALA A 27 -1.56 16.27 -7.25
CA ALA A 27 -2.53 16.23 -6.17
C ALA A 27 -1.98 17.00 -4.96
N ALA A 28 -2.87 17.65 -4.20
CA ALA A 28 -2.46 18.33 -2.98
C ALA A 28 -1.92 17.29 -1.99
N PRO A 29 -0.69 17.46 -1.47
CA PRO A 29 -0.12 16.52 -0.51
C PRO A 29 -0.90 16.56 0.82
N GLY A 30 -0.99 15.42 1.49
CA GLY A 30 -1.55 15.32 2.84
C GLY A 30 -3.03 14.98 2.92
N ASN A 31 -3.65 14.57 1.80
CA ASN A 31 -5.01 14.03 1.79
C ASN A 31 -5.01 12.49 1.88
N GLU A 32 -3.84 11.87 2.06
CA GLU A 32 -3.68 10.42 2.17
C GLU A 32 -4.18 9.92 3.54
N GLU A 33 -5.06 8.94 3.54
CA GLU A 33 -5.67 8.37 4.74
C GLU A 33 -5.88 6.84 4.59
N ALA A 34 -5.55 6.10 5.63
CA ALA A 34 -5.78 4.66 5.73
C ALA A 34 -6.98 4.36 6.67
N SER A 35 -8.13 4.95 6.35
CA SER A 35 -9.39 4.71 7.08
C SER A 35 -10.13 3.50 6.52
N ALA A 36 -11.44 3.39 6.77
CA ALA A 36 -12.28 2.35 6.18
C ALA A 36 -12.23 2.37 4.64
N VAL A 37 -11.99 3.55 4.06
CA VAL A 37 -11.72 3.72 2.63
C VAL A 37 -10.26 4.09 2.46
N LEU A 38 -9.48 3.22 1.79
CA LEU A 38 -8.08 3.50 1.53
C LEU A 38 -7.95 4.62 0.49
N ASN A 39 -7.31 5.71 0.89
CA ASN A 39 -6.88 6.78 0.01
C ASN A 39 -5.39 7.01 0.20
N LEU A 40 -4.54 6.26 -0.51
CA LEU A 40 -3.10 6.33 -0.30
C LEU A 40 -2.38 7.32 -1.25
N GLY A 41 -3.15 8.11 -2.01
CA GLY A 41 -2.61 9.09 -2.95
C GLY A 41 -1.70 8.44 -4.00
N GLU A 42 -0.44 8.90 -4.09
CA GLU A 42 0.54 8.32 -5.01
C GLU A 42 0.99 6.90 -4.64
N PHE A 43 0.70 6.46 -3.41
CA PHE A 43 1.01 5.11 -2.93
C PHE A 43 -0.13 4.11 -3.14
N GLN A 44 -1.21 4.52 -3.82
CA GLN A 44 -2.29 3.62 -4.17
C GLN A 44 -1.78 2.50 -5.09
N ASP A 45 -2.05 1.25 -4.72
CA ASP A 45 -1.67 0.03 -5.44
C ASP A 45 -0.15 -0.20 -5.61
N VAL A 46 0.69 0.58 -4.92
CA VAL A 46 2.14 0.40 -4.88
C VAL A 46 2.51 -0.83 -4.04
N ASP A 47 3.64 -1.45 -4.38
CA ASP A 47 4.17 -2.57 -3.61
C ASP A 47 4.53 -2.14 -2.18
N THR A 48 4.14 -2.97 -1.23
CA THR A 48 4.30 -2.72 0.21
C THR A 48 5.15 -3.82 0.81
N LEU A 49 5.87 -3.47 1.88
CA LEU A 49 6.66 -4.43 2.65
C LEU A 49 6.11 -4.50 4.07
N THR A 50 5.98 -5.71 4.59
CA THR A 50 5.87 -5.95 6.02
C THR A 50 7.18 -5.56 6.72
N LEU A 51 7.13 -5.39 8.05
CA LEU A 51 8.34 -5.11 8.83
C LEU A 51 9.41 -6.18 8.62
N SER A 52 9.01 -7.45 8.55
CA SER A 52 9.93 -8.57 8.33
C SER A 52 10.55 -8.58 6.93
N GLU A 53 9.78 -8.28 5.88
CA GLU A 53 10.34 -8.13 4.52
C GLU A 53 11.30 -6.95 4.45
N ALA A 54 10.93 -5.81 5.04
CA ALA A 54 11.79 -4.63 5.11
C ALA A 54 13.11 -4.94 5.83
N ALA A 55 13.06 -5.68 6.94
CA ALA A 55 14.24 -6.12 7.68
C ALA A 55 15.19 -6.96 6.81
N LEU A 56 14.67 -7.96 6.10
CA LEU A 56 15.47 -8.80 5.21
C LEU A 56 16.12 -7.99 4.08
N VAL A 57 15.34 -7.14 3.41
CA VAL A 57 15.83 -6.34 2.27
C VAL A 57 16.92 -5.36 2.72
N LEU A 58 16.69 -4.64 3.81
CA LEU A 58 17.65 -3.65 4.31
C LEU A 58 18.92 -4.31 4.84
N ASN A 59 18.82 -5.42 5.58
CA ASN A 59 20.00 -6.14 6.07
C ASN A 59 20.83 -6.73 4.92
N ALA A 60 20.18 -7.35 3.92
CA ALA A 60 20.87 -7.88 2.75
C ALA A 60 21.58 -6.77 1.96
N LEU A 61 20.91 -5.63 1.77
CA LEU A 61 21.46 -4.48 1.06
C LEU A 61 22.62 -3.84 1.84
N HIS A 62 22.51 -3.74 3.16
CA HIS A 62 23.56 -3.22 4.03
C HIS A 62 24.81 -4.11 4.00
N ALA A 63 24.63 -5.44 4.13
CA ALA A 63 25.72 -6.41 4.03
C ALA A 63 26.42 -6.35 2.67
N LYS A 64 25.65 -6.27 1.58
CA LYS A 64 26.19 -6.14 0.21
C LYS A 64 27.04 -4.88 0.06
N ARG A 65 26.56 -3.71 0.50
CA ARG A 65 27.33 -2.46 0.41
C ARG A 65 28.62 -2.48 1.21
N LYS A 66 28.61 -3.11 2.39
CA LYS A 66 29.80 -3.31 3.22
C LYS A 66 30.83 -4.18 2.49
N ASN A 67 30.40 -5.26 1.84
CA ASN A 67 31.28 -6.15 1.09
C ASN A 67 31.85 -5.47 -0.18
N ASP A 68 31.04 -4.70 -0.88
CA ASP A 68 31.44 -3.98 -2.11
C ASP A 68 32.34 -2.77 -1.85
N ARG A 69 32.74 -2.51 -0.60
CA ARG A 69 33.50 -1.31 -0.15
C ARG A 69 32.92 0.01 -0.65
N ARG A 70 31.61 0.03 -0.95
CA ARG A 70 30.90 1.26 -1.29
C ARG A 70 30.68 2.06 -0.02
N ASN A 71 30.41 3.35 -0.16
CA ASN A 71 30.00 4.17 0.96
C ASN A 71 28.73 3.54 1.57
N VAL A 72 28.89 2.94 2.74
CA VAL A 72 27.78 2.52 3.57
C VAL A 72 27.21 3.83 4.08
N ASN A 73 26.17 4.34 3.43
CA ASN A 73 25.46 5.55 3.84
C ASN A 73 24.87 5.32 5.24
N ASN A 74 25.71 5.47 6.26
CA ASN A 74 25.44 5.10 7.63
C ASN A 74 24.80 6.28 8.35
N THR A 75 23.61 6.63 7.88
CA THR A 75 22.82 7.73 8.42
C THR A 75 22.19 7.30 9.74
N GLU A 76 22.04 8.24 10.69
CA GLU A 76 21.33 8.01 11.95
C GLU A 76 19.93 7.42 11.72
N MET A 77 19.18 7.96 10.76
CA MET A 77 17.85 7.46 10.38
C MET A 77 17.86 5.98 9.97
N LEU A 78 18.84 5.54 9.16
CA LEU A 78 18.98 4.14 8.77
C LEU A 78 19.26 3.25 9.98
N ASN A 79 20.14 3.69 10.89
CA ASN A 79 20.45 2.93 12.10
C ASN A 79 19.22 2.81 13.01
N SER A 80 18.49 3.90 13.23
CA SER A 80 17.23 3.86 13.99
C SER A 80 16.19 2.96 13.32
N THR A 81 16.11 2.96 11.99
CA THR A 81 15.21 2.08 11.24
C THR A 81 15.60 0.61 11.40
N LEU A 82 16.88 0.28 11.27
CA LEU A 82 17.36 -1.08 11.48
C LEU A 82 17.10 -1.57 12.90
N THR A 83 17.35 -0.73 13.92
CA THR A 83 17.02 -1.05 15.32
C THR A 83 15.52 -1.26 15.53
N TYR A 84 14.67 -0.43 14.91
CA TYR A 84 13.23 -0.63 14.96
C TYR A 84 12.83 -1.97 14.34
N LEU A 85 13.34 -2.28 13.16
CA LEU A 85 13.03 -3.54 12.48
C LEU A 85 13.55 -4.77 13.24
N ASP A 86 14.70 -4.68 13.88
CA ASP A 86 15.25 -5.77 14.72
C ASP A 86 14.34 -6.08 15.91
N ASN A 87 13.72 -5.05 16.51
CA ASN A 87 12.84 -5.19 17.67
C ASN A 87 11.41 -5.61 17.31
N PHE A 88 10.89 -5.18 16.14
CA PHE A 88 9.48 -5.30 15.80
C PHE A 88 9.18 -6.25 14.64
N ALA A 89 10.19 -6.73 13.89
CA ALA A 89 9.97 -7.78 12.91
C ALA A 89 9.52 -9.08 13.59
N ARG A 90 8.38 -9.61 13.17
CA ARG A 90 7.76 -10.81 13.79
C ARG A 90 8.32 -12.12 13.24
N PHE A 91 8.88 -12.05 12.05
CA PHE A 91 9.48 -13.16 11.33
C PHE A 91 10.92 -12.79 10.98
N THR A 92 11.87 -13.58 11.46
CA THR A 92 13.32 -13.36 11.22
C THR A 92 13.90 -14.35 10.23
N GLN A 93 13.34 -15.57 10.18
CA GLN A 93 13.74 -16.59 9.22
C GLN A 93 13.15 -16.30 7.84
N LYS A 94 14.00 -16.35 6.81
CA LYS A 94 13.61 -16.02 5.44
C LYS A 94 12.45 -16.89 4.94
N GLU A 95 12.49 -18.17 5.29
CA GLU A 95 11.49 -19.17 4.90
C GLU A 95 10.12 -18.84 5.50
N ASN A 96 10.08 -18.33 6.73
CA ASN A 96 8.84 -17.89 7.40
C ASN A 96 8.30 -16.62 6.75
N VAL A 97 9.18 -15.66 6.42
CA VAL A 97 8.77 -14.43 5.70
C VAL A 97 8.13 -14.77 4.36
N GLU A 98 8.78 -15.63 3.57
CA GLU A 98 8.23 -16.07 2.27
C GLU A 98 6.93 -16.88 2.44
N ALA A 99 6.78 -17.64 3.52
CA ALA A 99 5.53 -18.35 3.81
C ALA A 99 4.38 -17.40 4.14
N VAL A 100 4.64 -16.37 4.95
CA VAL A 100 3.65 -15.32 5.27
C VAL A 100 3.26 -14.54 4.02
N GLU A 101 4.23 -14.17 3.16
CA GLU A 101 3.98 -13.50 1.89
C GLU A 101 3.08 -14.33 0.97
N ARG A 102 3.32 -15.64 0.87
CA ARG A 102 2.47 -16.56 0.09
C ARG A 102 1.05 -16.67 0.64
N LEU A 103 0.88 -16.74 1.96
CA LEU A 103 -0.44 -16.77 2.59
C LEU A 103 -1.21 -15.48 2.29
N LEU A 104 -0.59 -14.32 2.53
CA LEU A 104 -1.23 -13.02 2.32
C LEU A 104 -1.54 -12.72 0.85
N SER A 105 -0.64 -13.08 -0.06
CA SER A 105 -0.81 -12.87 -1.50
C SER A 105 -1.92 -13.75 -2.13
N ALA A 106 -2.29 -14.85 -1.48
CA ALA A 106 -3.44 -15.67 -1.88
C ALA A 106 -4.77 -14.91 -1.81
N HIS A 107 -4.88 -13.95 -0.88
CA HIS A 107 -6.08 -13.12 -0.69
C HIS A 107 -6.06 -11.91 -1.64
N LYS A 108 -6.39 -12.15 -2.92
CA LYS A 108 -6.37 -11.15 -4.01
C LYS A 108 -7.32 -9.96 -3.82
N ASN A 109 -8.37 -10.16 -3.04
CA ASN A 109 -9.35 -9.13 -2.63
C ASN A 109 -8.77 -8.09 -1.66
N LEU A 110 -7.69 -8.42 -0.94
CA LEU A 110 -7.03 -7.49 -0.04
C LEU A 110 -6.06 -6.58 -0.79
N ALA A 111 -6.05 -5.31 -0.44
CA ALA A 111 -5.07 -4.35 -0.90
C ALA A 111 -3.68 -4.71 -0.36
N LYS A 112 -2.63 -4.33 -1.10
CA LYS A 112 -1.24 -4.59 -0.69
C LYS A 112 -0.94 -4.00 0.70
N PHE A 113 -1.44 -2.77 0.95
CA PHE A 113 -1.39 -2.14 2.27
C PHE A 113 -1.98 -3.01 3.38
N GLU A 114 -3.16 -3.58 3.19
CA GLU A 114 -3.84 -4.41 4.20
C GLU A 114 -3.04 -5.67 4.49
N ARG A 115 -2.47 -6.30 3.44
CA ARG A 115 -1.59 -7.46 3.60
C ARG A 115 -0.36 -7.10 4.42
N ALA A 116 0.28 -5.97 4.12
CA ALA A 116 1.45 -5.51 4.86
C ALA A 116 1.14 -5.21 6.32
N GLN A 117 -0.05 -4.65 6.62
CA GLN A 117 -0.52 -4.43 7.98
C GLN A 117 -0.76 -5.75 8.72
N LEU A 118 -1.46 -6.72 8.11
CA LEU A 118 -1.71 -8.03 8.72
C LEU A 118 -0.41 -8.77 9.07
N GLY A 119 0.58 -8.75 8.15
CA GLY A 119 1.89 -9.37 8.37
C GLY A 119 2.80 -8.61 9.33
N SER A 120 2.46 -7.38 9.73
CA SER A 120 3.28 -6.56 10.64
C SER A 120 2.68 -6.45 12.04
N LEU A 121 1.36 -6.28 12.14
CA LEU A 121 0.65 -6.11 13.40
C LEU A 121 0.46 -7.45 14.13
N CYS A 122 0.24 -8.54 13.39
CA CYS A 122 0.02 -9.88 13.92
C CYS A 122 -1.07 -9.91 15.02
N CYS A 123 -2.25 -9.39 14.68
CA CYS A 123 -3.42 -9.37 15.56
C CYS A 123 -3.82 -10.77 16.03
N GLU A 124 -4.33 -10.88 17.26
CA GLU A 124 -4.77 -12.15 17.84
C GLU A 124 -6.20 -12.52 17.39
N GLY A 125 -7.04 -11.51 17.16
CA GLY A 125 -8.45 -11.69 16.81
C GLY A 125 -8.85 -10.94 15.54
N ALA A 126 -9.85 -11.48 14.83
CA ALA A 126 -10.46 -10.81 13.68
C ALA A 126 -11.04 -9.41 14.03
N ASP A 127 -11.62 -9.26 15.23
CA ASP A 127 -12.15 -7.98 15.73
C ASP A 127 -11.03 -6.94 15.94
N GLU A 128 -9.89 -7.34 16.50
CA GLU A 128 -8.72 -6.49 16.65
C GLU A 128 -8.18 -6.07 15.27
N ALA A 129 -8.04 -7.04 14.35
CA ALA A 129 -7.56 -6.77 13.00
C ALA A 129 -8.46 -5.79 12.24
N LYS A 130 -9.79 -5.94 12.32
CA LYS A 130 -10.74 -5.01 11.69
C LYS A 130 -10.79 -3.66 12.40
N THR A 131 -10.51 -3.61 13.70
CA THR A 131 -10.40 -2.34 14.44
C THR A 131 -9.16 -1.55 14.04
N LEU A 132 -8.01 -2.22 13.94
CA LEU A 132 -6.74 -1.59 13.56
C LEU A 132 -6.63 -1.31 12.06
N ILE A 133 -7.27 -2.13 11.23
CA ILE A 133 -7.28 -2.03 9.77
C ILE A 133 -8.74 -1.95 9.29
N PRO A 134 -9.40 -0.79 9.45
CA PRO A 134 -10.84 -0.63 9.21
C PRO A 134 -11.26 -0.92 7.76
N SER A 135 -10.34 -0.85 6.80
CA SER A 135 -10.59 -1.18 5.40
C SER A 135 -10.83 -2.67 5.13
N LEU A 136 -10.54 -3.55 6.10
CA LEU A 136 -10.84 -4.99 6.03
C LEU A 136 -12.31 -5.33 6.28
N ALA A 137 -13.08 -4.44 6.90
CA ALA A 137 -14.39 -4.73 7.49
C ALA A 137 -15.33 -5.53 6.57
N ASP A 138 -15.44 -5.10 5.30
CA ASP A 138 -16.34 -5.67 4.29
C ASP A 138 -15.64 -6.61 3.29
N LYS A 139 -14.33 -6.85 3.42
CA LYS A 139 -13.53 -7.58 2.41
C LYS A 139 -13.35 -9.05 2.71
N ILE A 140 -13.38 -9.43 3.99
CA ILE A 140 -13.12 -10.79 4.47
C ILE A 140 -14.04 -11.08 5.67
N SER A 141 -14.54 -12.31 5.74
CA SER A 141 -15.37 -12.74 6.87
C SER A 141 -14.52 -12.87 8.14
N ASP A 142 -15.14 -12.77 9.32
CA ASP A 142 -14.41 -12.90 10.58
C ASP A 142 -13.79 -14.29 10.74
N GLN A 143 -14.48 -15.33 10.24
CA GLN A 143 -13.97 -16.70 10.26
C GLN A 143 -12.74 -16.85 9.36
N ASP A 144 -12.83 -16.42 8.10
CA ASP A 144 -11.69 -16.55 7.16
C ASP A 144 -10.49 -15.70 7.61
N LEU A 145 -10.76 -14.54 8.22
CA LEU A 145 -9.72 -13.69 8.78
C LEU A 145 -9.06 -14.34 9.99
N GLN A 146 -9.84 -14.95 10.88
CA GLN A 146 -9.28 -15.67 12.03
C GLN A 146 -8.42 -16.85 11.58
N ASP A 147 -8.90 -17.65 10.62
CA ASP A 147 -8.14 -18.78 10.08
C ASP A 147 -6.80 -18.31 9.47
N LEU A 148 -6.81 -17.19 8.74
CA LEU A 148 -5.60 -16.57 8.20
C LEU A 148 -4.63 -16.11 9.30
N LEU A 149 -5.14 -15.42 10.33
CA LEU A 149 -4.33 -14.94 11.46
C LEU A 149 -3.69 -16.11 12.22
N ASP A 150 -4.44 -17.20 12.43
CA ASP A 150 -3.95 -18.40 13.09
C ASP A 150 -2.82 -19.08 12.28
N GLU A 151 -2.95 -19.17 10.96
CA GLU A 151 -1.88 -19.69 10.09
C GLU A 151 -0.63 -18.80 10.10
N ILE A 152 -0.79 -17.48 10.08
CA ILE A 152 0.33 -16.53 10.19
C ILE A 152 1.02 -16.68 11.55
N SER A 153 0.24 -16.84 12.63
CA SER A 153 0.75 -16.97 14.00
C SER A 153 1.66 -18.20 14.17
N LYS A 154 1.36 -19.32 13.50
CA LYS A 154 2.21 -20.53 13.52
C LYS A 154 3.63 -20.29 12.98
N LEU A 155 3.81 -19.28 12.14
CA LEU A 155 5.09 -18.94 11.52
C LEU A 155 5.91 -17.94 12.34
N GLN A 156 5.32 -17.35 13.40
CA GLN A 156 6.01 -16.39 14.25
C GLN A 156 7.16 -17.06 14.97
N THR A 157 8.29 -16.36 15.03
CA THR A 157 9.46 -16.85 15.77
C THR A 157 9.24 -16.46 17.23
N ARG A 158 9.11 -17.44 18.14
CA ARG A 158 9.05 -17.16 19.59
C ARG A 158 10.38 -16.65 20.11
#